data_AF-A0A127F0V4-F1
#
_entry.id   AF-A0A127F0V4-F1
#
_cell.length_a   1.000
_cell.length_b   1.000
_cell.length_c   1.000
_cell.angle_alpha   90.00
_cell.angle_beta   90.00
_cell.angle_gamma   90.00
#
_symmetry.space_group_name_H-M   'P 1'
#
loop_
_entity.id
_entity.type
_entity.pdbx_description
1 polymer ?
#
loop_
_entity_poly.entity_id
_entity_poly.type
_entity_poly.pdbx_seq_one_letter_code
_entity_poly.pdbx_strand_id
1 'polypeptide(L)'
;MEISSSIRSRDWLSSPFSTLFAWWLPKAVIIGGLFASTEIRTAIWIAALAWMGLACIFNAKRCGRTHCRYTGPFYLAMIGPTLLLGSGTLPVGILGWSILACVILLGGKILWWVTERAWGEFS
;
A
#
# COMPACT_ATOMS: atom_id res chain seq x y z
N MET A 1 -20.60 -11.20 21.15
CA MET A 1 -19.47 -11.96 20.60
C MET A 1 -19.63 -12.28 19.11
N GLU A 2 -20.85 -12.57 18.62
CA GLU A 2 -21.13 -12.86 17.19
C GLU A 2 -20.79 -11.72 16.20
N ILE A 3 -20.93 -10.44 16.61
CA ILE A 3 -20.57 -9.32 15.73
C ILE A 3 -19.06 -9.35 15.42
N SER A 4 -18.21 -9.57 16.43
CA SER A 4 -16.75 -9.60 16.28
C SER A 4 -16.26 -10.78 15.42
N SER A 5 -16.92 -11.95 15.50
CA SER A 5 -16.57 -13.10 14.65
C SER A 5 -16.97 -12.90 13.18
N SER A 6 -18.11 -12.23 12.93
CA SER A 6 -18.57 -11.91 11.56
C SER A 6 -17.71 -10.85 10.86
N ILE A 7 -17.20 -9.85 11.61
CA ILE A 7 -16.27 -8.84 11.08
C ILE A 7 -14.92 -9.48 10.75
N ARG A 8 -14.41 -10.37 11.62
CA ARG A 8 -13.16 -11.10 11.39
C ARG A 8 -13.23 -12.05 10.20
N SER A 9 -14.38 -12.70 9.94
CA SER A 9 -14.53 -13.56 8.76
C SER A 9 -14.63 -12.77 7.44
N ARG A 10 -15.09 -11.51 7.52
CA ARG A 10 -15.12 -10.60 6.36
C ARG A 10 -13.76 -9.96 6.09
N ASP A 11 -12.86 -9.92 7.08
CA ASP A 11 -11.48 -9.45 6.95
C ASP A 11 -10.64 -10.40 6.10
N TRP A 12 -10.76 -10.23 4.78
CA TRP A 12 -9.98 -10.96 3.80
C TRP A 12 -8.48 -10.79 4.02
N LEU A 13 -8.04 -9.65 4.55
CA LEU A 13 -6.64 -9.37 4.84
C LEU A 13 -6.14 -9.99 6.15
N SER A 14 -7.01 -10.61 6.97
CA SER A 14 -6.59 -11.35 8.18
C SER A 14 -6.03 -12.73 7.89
N SER A 15 -6.27 -13.27 6.69
CA SER A 15 -5.70 -14.55 6.28
C SER A 15 -4.19 -14.42 6.05
N PRO A 16 -3.36 -15.39 6.51
CA PRO A 16 -1.92 -15.37 6.30
C PRO A 16 -1.55 -15.31 4.81
N PHE A 17 -2.29 -16.01 3.96
CA PHE A 17 -2.07 -16.02 2.51
C PHE A 17 -2.44 -14.69 1.87
N SER A 18 -3.60 -14.12 2.22
CA SER A 18 -3.97 -12.79 1.75
C SER A 18 -2.99 -11.72 2.23
N THR A 19 -2.48 -11.86 3.46
CA THR A 19 -1.46 -10.96 4.00
C THR A 19 -0.16 -11.05 3.19
N LEU A 20 0.27 -12.26 2.82
CA LEU A 20 1.46 -12.49 2.00
C LEU A 20 1.33 -11.82 0.62
N PHE A 21 0.22 -12.06 -0.08
CA PHE A 21 0.01 -11.53 -1.43
C PHE A 21 -0.36 -10.04 -1.47
N ALA A 22 -1.09 -9.53 -0.47
CA ALA A 22 -1.49 -8.12 -0.43
C ALA A 22 -0.39 -7.20 0.10
N TRP A 23 0.56 -7.72 0.89
CA TRP A 23 1.55 -6.88 1.57
C TRP A 23 2.99 -7.25 1.30
N TRP A 24 3.38 -8.52 1.45
CA TRP A 24 4.79 -8.90 1.31
C TRP A 24 5.23 -8.89 -0.14
N LEU A 25 4.41 -9.44 -1.05
CA LEU A 25 4.72 -9.45 -2.48
C LEU A 25 4.88 -8.02 -3.04
N PRO A 26 3.92 -7.08 -2.86
CA PRO A 26 4.09 -5.72 -3.36
C PRO A 26 5.31 -4.98 -2.80
N LYS A 27 5.64 -5.17 -1.51
CA LYS A 27 6.81 -4.54 -0.89
C LYS A 27 8.11 -5.10 -1.44
N ALA A 28 8.21 -6.43 -1.59
CA ALA A 28 9.36 -7.08 -2.20
C ALA A 28 9.56 -6.60 -3.64
N VAL A 29 8.46 -6.45 -4.37
CA VAL A 29 8.44 -5.97 -5.75
C VAL A 29 8.84 -4.49 -5.86
N ILE A 30 8.41 -3.63 -4.93
CA ILE A 30 8.86 -2.22 -4.86
C ILE A 30 10.38 -2.15 -4.64
N ILE A 31 10.89 -2.89 -3.66
CA ILE A 31 12.33 -2.93 -3.34
C ILE A 31 13.12 -3.53 -4.51
N GLY A 32 12.67 -4.66 -5.07
CA GLY A 32 13.32 -5.32 -6.20
C GLY A 32 13.30 -4.47 -7.47
N GLY A 33 12.25 -3.68 -7.69
CA GLY A 33 12.14 -2.75 -8.82
C GLY A 33 13.24 -1.67 -8.86
N LEU A 34 13.92 -1.40 -7.74
CA LEU A 34 15.07 -0.48 -7.71
C LEU A 34 16.24 -0.95 -8.60
N PHE A 35 16.33 -2.25 -8.88
CA PHE A 35 17.37 -2.82 -9.75
C PHE A 35 16.92 -2.96 -11.22
N ALA A 36 15.66 -2.66 -11.52
CA ALA A 36 15.13 -2.68 -12.88
C ALA A 36 15.35 -1.34 -13.60
N SER A 37 15.17 -1.33 -14.93
CA SER A 37 15.12 -0.10 -15.73
C SER A 37 13.99 0.81 -15.26
N THR A 38 14.07 2.10 -15.54
CA THR A 38 13.09 3.10 -15.09
C THR A 38 11.67 2.77 -15.55
N GLU A 39 11.51 2.29 -16.78
CA GLU A 39 10.22 1.94 -17.38
C GLU A 39 9.60 0.74 -16.66
N ILE A 40 10.40 -0.32 -16.47
CA ILE A 40 9.97 -1.54 -15.77
C ILE A 40 9.64 -1.23 -14.32
N ARG A 41 10.51 -0.47 -13.62
CA ARG A 41 10.30 -0.02 -12.25
C ARG A 41 8.97 0.73 -12.11
N THR A 42 8.73 1.69 -13.00
CA THR A 42 7.51 2.50 -13.00
C THR A 42 6.27 1.62 -13.15
N ALA A 43 6.23 0.74 -14.16
CA ALA A 43 5.09 -0.15 -14.39
C ALA A 43 4.83 -1.08 -13.19
N ILE A 44 5.89 -1.68 -12.67
CA ILE A 44 5.82 -2.60 -11.54
C ILE A 44 5.33 -1.88 -10.27
N TRP A 45 5.84 -0.69 -9.98
CA TRP A 45 5.45 0.08 -8.80
C TRP A 45 4.00 0.54 -8.89
N ILE A 46 3.54 0.98 -10.06
CA ILE A 46 2.13 1.34 -10.28
C ILE A 46 1.23 0.13 -10.04
N ALA A 47 1.57 -1.04 -10.59
CA ALA A 47 0.79 -2.25 -10.38
C ALA A 47 0.74 -2.65 -8.89
N ALA A 48 1.88 -2.59 -8.19
CA ALA A 48 1.96 -2.87 -6.76
C ALA A 48 1.11 -1.88 -5.93
N LEU A 49 1.23 -0.58 -6.19
CA LEU A 49 0.48 0.47 -5.49
C LEU A 49 -1.03 0.37 -5.75
N ALA A 50 -1.42 0.13 -7.00
CA ALA A 50 -2.81 -0.07 -7.38
C ALA A 50 -3.40 -1.30 -6.66
N TRP A 51 -2.68 -2.42 -6.65
CA TRP A 51 -3.10 -3.63 -5.95
C TRP A 51 -3.28 -3.39 -4.46
N MET A 52 -2.26 -2.82 -3.79
CA MET A 52 -2.33 -2.51 -2.35
C MET A 52 -3.46 -1.54 -2.03
N GLY A 53 -3.61 -0.47 -2.83
CA GLY A 53 -4.64 0.55 -2.66
C GLY A 53 -6.05 -0.01 -2.80
N LEU A 54 -6.31 -0.77 -3.87
CA LEU A 54 -7.60 -1.41 -4.12
C LEU A 54 -7.93 -2.48 -3.07
N ALA A 55 -6.96 -3.30 -2.67
CA ALA A 55 -7.14 -4.28 -1.61
C ALA A 55 -7.55 -3.61 -0.29
N CYS A 56 -6.91 -2.49 0.07
CA CYS A 56 -7.30 -1.71 1.24
C CYS A 56 -8.72 -1.14 1.13
N ILE A 57 -9.08 -0.52 -0.01
CA ILE A 57 -10.41 0.06 -0.20
C ILE A 57 -11.49 -1.01 -0.13
N PHE A 58 -11.30 -2.17 -0.77
CA PHE A 58 -12.26 -3.26 -0.71
C PHE A 58 -12.36 -3.86 0.69
N ASN A 59 -11.25 -3.99 1.42
CA ASN A 59 -11.27 -4.46 2.80
C ASN A 59 -11.97 -3.46 3.73
N ALA A 60 -11.71 -2.16 3.57
CA ALA A 60 -12.40 -1.11 4.32
C ALA A 60 -13.92 -1.14 4.10
N LYS A 61 -14.37 -1.38 2.86
CA LYS A 61 -15.80 -1.52 2.52
C LYS A 61 -16.47 -2.76 3.14
N ARG A 62 -15.72 -3.86 3.35
CA ARG A 62 -16.27 -5.13 3.86
C ARG A 62 -16.21 -5.25 5.38
N CYS A 63 -15.08 -4.85 5.97
CA CYS A 63 -14.70 -5.20 7.35
C CYS A 63 -14.71 -3.98 8.25
N GLY A 64 -14.64 -2.79 7.64
CA GLY A 64 -14.67 -1.58 8.39
C GLY A 64 -13.37 -1.27 9.15
N ARG A 65 -12.21 -1.50 8.54
CA ARG A 65 -10.95 -1.10 9.17
C ARG A 65 -10.62 0.36 8.85
N THR A 66 -10.43 1.15 9.90
CA THR A 66 -10.04 2.56 9.83
C THR A 66 -8.73 2.72 9.05
N HIS A 67 -7.71 1.91 9.33
CA HIS A 67 -6.43 2.01 8.66
C HIS A 67 -6.55 1.81 7.15
N CYS A 68 -7.32 0.82 6.70
CA CYS A 68 -7.54 0.54 5.28
C CYS A 68 -8.23 1.70 4.56
N ARG A 69 -9.07 2.47 5.26
CA ARG A 69 -9.75 3.64 4.69
C ARG A 69 -8.78 4.77 4.35
N TYR A 70 -7.68 4.90 5.08
CA TYR A 70 -6.68 5.95 4.85
C TYR A 70 -5.48 5.46 4.02
N THR A 71 -5.00 4.24 4.28
CA THR A 71 -3.85 3.67 3.56
C THR A 71 -4.19 3.37 2.10
N GLY A 72 -5.43 2.99 1.78
CA GLY A 72 -5.86 2.73 0.41
C GLY A 72 -5.70 3.94 -0.51
N PRO A 73 -6.35 5.08 -0.22
CA PRO A 73 -6.17 6.33 -0.97
C PRO A 73 -4.71 6.80 -1.00
N PHE A 74 -3.96 6.63 0.10
CA PHE A 74 -2.54 6.97 0.13
C PHE A 74 -1.73 6.19 -0.91
N TYR A 75 -1.88 4.87 -1.01
CA TYR A 75 -1.15 4.08 -2.02
C TYR A 75 -1.53 4.48 -3.44
N LEU A 76 -2.82 4.75 -3.70
CA LEU A 76 -3.25 5.24 -5.00
C LEU A 76 -2.68 6.63 -5.32
N ALA A 77 -2.59 7.52 -4.34
CA ALA A 77 -1.98 8.83 -4.53
C ALA A 77 -0.48 8.74 -4.88
N MET A 78 0.23 7.74 -4.35
CA MET A 78 1.66 7.51 -4.66
C MET A 78 1.92 7.07 -6.11
N ILE A 79 0.88 6.72 -6.88
CA ILE A 79 1.00 6.49 -8.33
C ILE A 79 1.41 7.78 -9.04
N GLY A 80 0.91 8.95 -8.62
CA GLY A 80 1.25 10.24 -9.22
C GLY A 80 2.75 10.55 -9.19
N PRO A 81 3.40 10.57 -8.00
CA PRO A 81 4.85 10.69 -7.89
C PRO A 81 5.62 9.61 -8.66
N THR A 82 5.13 8.36 -8.66
CA THR A 82 5.78 7.26 -9.41
C THR A 82 5.78 7.55 -10.92
N LEU A 83 4.66 8.00 -11.48
CA LEU A 83 4.56 8.42 -12.88
C LEU A 83 5.44 9.63 -13.18
N LEU A 84 5.48 10.61 -12.27
CA LEU A 84 6.32 11.79 -12.43
C LEU A 84 7.80 11.42 -12.52
N LEU A 85 8.30 10.59 -11.60
CA LEU A 85 9.70 10.11 -11.66
C LEU A 85 9.94 9.23 -12.90
N GLY A 86 8.97 8.39 -13.27
CA GLY A 86 9.06 7.51 -14.45
C GLY A 86 9.04 8.24 -15.79
N SER A 87 8.45 9.44 -15.85
CA SER A 87 8.37 10.24 -17.08
C SER A 87 9.70 10.80 -17.57
N GLY A 88 10.74 10.80 -16.73
CA GLY A 88 12.04 11.39 -17.04
C GLY A 88 12.07 12.92 -17.07
N THR A 89 10.96 13.58 -16.70
CA THR A 89 10.88 15.05 -16.65
C THR A 89 11.75 15.68 -15.55
N LEU A 90 12.02 14.93 -14.49
CA LEU A 90 12.92 15.33 -13.41
C LEU A 90 14.25 14.55 -13.51
N PRO A 91 15.41 15.19 -13.31
CA PRO A 91 16.70 14.51 -13.27
C PRO A 91 16.86 13.78 -11.92
N VAL A 92 16.12 12.69 -11.76
CA VAL A 92 16.10 11.87 -10.54
C VAL A 92 16.85 10.56 -10.74
N GLY A 93 18.00 10.45 -10.07
CA GLY A 93 18.74 9.20 -9.98
C GLY A 93 18.11 8.20 -9.01
N ILE A 94 18.82 7.11 -8.74
CA ILE A 94 18.38 6.05 -7.81
C ILE A 94 17.99 6.59 -6.42
N LEU A 95 18.63 7.66 -5.95
CA LEU A 95 18.31 8.29 -4.67
C LEU A 95 16.86 8.80 -4.62
N GLY A 96 16.35 9.40 -5.70
CA GLY A 96 14.97 9.89 -5.76
C GLY A 96 13.96 8.74 -5.67
N TRP A 97 14.24 7.64 -6.37
CA TRP A 97 13.45 6.41 -6.27
C TRP A 97 13.51 5.80 -4.87
N SER A 98 14.68 5.73 -4.25
CA SER A 98 14.83 5.23 -2.87
C SER A 98 14.06 6.08 -1.86
N ILE A 99 14.10 7.41 -1.98
CA ILE A 99 13.29 8.31 -1.14
C ILE A 99 11.81 8.03 -1.34
N LEU A 100 11.34 7.88 -2.58
CA LEU A 100 9.94 7.57 -2.85
C LEU A 100 9.53 6.19 -2.27
N ALA A 101 10.39 5.17 -2.38
CA ALA A 101 10.16 3.87 -1.73
C ALA A 101 10.04 4.04 -0.21
N CYS A 102 10.93 4.81 0.42
CA CYS A 102 10.85 5.10 1.86
C CYS A 102 9.54 5.80 2.21
N VAL A 103 9.11 6.80 1.44
CA VAL A 103 7.84 7.51 1.67
C VAL A 103 6.66 6.55 1.55
N ILE A 104 6.60 5.70 0.53
CA ILE A 104 5.53 4.72 0.35
C ILE A 104 5.47 3.74 1.52
N LEU A 105 6.61 3.14 1.88
CA LEU A 105 6.66 2.08 2.88
C LEU A 105 6.48 2.60 4.31
N LEU A 106 7.18 3.68 4.66
CA LEU A 106 7.09 4.30 5.98
C LEU A 106 5.77 5.06 6.14
N GLY A 107 5.32 5.79 5.11
CA GLY A 107 4.03 6.48 5.12
C GLY A 107 2.88 5.51 5.33
N GLY A 108 2.86 4.37 4.62
CA GLY A 108 1.86 3.33 4.82
C GLY A 108 1.90 2.74 6.24
N LYS A 109 3.10 2.50 6.80
CA LYS A 109 3.28 2.04 8.19
C LYS A 109 2.84 3.06 9.23
N ILE A 110 3.15 4.33 9.03
CA ILE A 110 2.77 5.43 9.94
C ILE A 110 1.26 5.60 9.90
N LEU A 111 0.64 5.64 8.72
CA LEU A 111 -0.81 5.72 8.60
C LEU A 111 -1.49 4.57 9.31
N TRP A 112 -1.01 3.34 9.11
CA TRP A 112 -1.50 2.17 9.83
C TRP A 112 -1.40 2.36 11.35
N TRP A 113 -0.21 2.68 11.86
CA TRP A 113 0.01 2.82 13.30
C TRP A 113 -0.81 3.96 13.92
N VAL A 114 -0.83 5.14 13.30
CA VAL A 114 -1.58 6.32 13.77
C VAL A 114 -3.07 6.03 13.79
N THR A 115 -3.61 5.45 12.73
CA THR A 115 -5.05 5.24 12.62
C THR A 115 -5.55 4.14 13.55
N GLU A 116 -4.80 3.06 13.73
CA GLU A 116 -5.14 2.06 14.75
C GLU A 116 -4.99 2.59 16.17
N ARG A 117 -3.94 3.40 16.44
CA ARG A 117 -3.73 3.98 17.78
C ARG A 117 -4.80 5.01 18.14
N ALA A 118 -5.24 5.80 17.17
CA ALA A 118 -6.21 6.88 17.38
C ALA A 118 -7.67 6.41 17.33
N TRP A 119 -8.00 5.39 16.51
CA TRP A 119 -9.39 4.98 16.28
C TRP A 119 -9.67 3.47 16.38
N GLY A 120 -8.66 2.60 16.52
CA GLY A 120 -8.88 1.15 16.56
C GLY A 120 -9.52 0.57 15.29
N GLU A 121 -10.22 -0.57 15.39
CA GLU A 121 -11.21 -1.01 14.39
C GLU A 121 -12.47 -0.14 14.52
N PHE A 122 -13.28 0.07 13.46
CA PHE A 122 -14.44 0.98 13.54
C PHE A 122 -15.26 0.73 14.81
N SER A 123 -15.27 1.72 15.71
CA SER A 123 -16.29 1.94 16.73
C SER A 123 -17.59 2.37 16.07
#